data_AF-A0A4S2ASB4-F1
#
_entry.id   AF-A0A4S2ASB4-F1
#
_cell.length_a   1.000
_cell.length_b   1.000
_cell.length_c   1.000
_cell.angle_alpha   90.00
_cell.angle_beta   90.00
_cell.angle_gamma   90.00
#
_symmetry.space_group_name_H-M   'P 1'
#
loop_
_entity.id
_entity.type
_entity.pdbx_description
1 polymer ?
#
loop_
_entity_poly.entity_id
_entity_poly.type
_entity_poly.pdbx_seq_one_letter_code
_entity_poly.pdbx_strand_id
1 'polypeptide(L)'
;MNTTIITKKNVRNYIEKFLDGETSNAEEQALYDFFKNEDVPQSLQEYAPMFAWYDGKMEEDPRRLIEENRRQSRIIRIRLVRWSIAAAAMVAVMVSVGIALFTDSTSSTSIYDGSYVKVGNTVNSNINEIMPEIEATIAHADDVERKALETYRNLQQAENEIEQKGRQ
;
A
#
# COMPACT_ATOMS: atom_id res chain seq x y z
N MET A 1 35.44 -52.05 16.28
CA MET A 1 35.03 -51.38 15.02
C MET A 1 35.34 -52.36 13.90
N ASN A 2 34.32 -52.90 13.24
CA ASN A 2 34.53 -53.82 12.12
C ASN A 2 34.82 -52.96 10.89
N THR A 3 36.05 -53.05 10.37
CA THR A 3 36.44 -52.34 9.15
C THR A 3 36.03 -53.20 7.97
N THR A 4 34.97 -52.80 7.25
CA THR A 4 34.54 -53.51 6.04
C THR A 4 35.50 -53.16 4.90
N ILE A 5 36.20 -54.16 4.36
CA ILE A 5 37.13 -53.99 3.24
C ILE A 5 36.43 -54.42 1.94
N ILE A 6 36.21 -53.45 1.05
CA ILE A 6 35.66 -53.70 -0.28
C ILE A 6 36.81 -53.90 -1.28
N THR A 7 36.69 -54.94 -2.09
CA THR A 7 37.66 -55.41 -3.07
C THR A 7 36.96 -55.66 -4.40
N LYS A 8 37.73 -55.79 -5.49
CA LYS A 8 37.19 -56.06 -6.83
C LYS A 8 36.32 -57.33 -6.91
N LYS A 9 36.47 -58.28 -5.98
CA LYS A 9 35.71 -59.54 -5.95
C LYS A 9 34.35 -59.43 -5.28
N ASN A 10 34.21 -58.58 -4.25
CA ASN A 10 32.97 -58.46 -3.46
C ASN A 10 32.19 -57.17 -3.75
N VAL A 11 32.80 -56.16 -4.40
CA VAL A 11 32.17 -54.87 -4.67
C VAL A 11 30.81 -54.98 -5.38
N ARG A 12 30.62 -55.94 -6.29
CA ARG A 12 29.35 -56.13 -6.99
C ARG A 12 28.19 -56.44 -6.03
N ASN A 13 28.42 -57.31 -5.05
CA ASN A 13 27.42 -57.65 -4.04
C ASN A 13 27.08 -56.44 -3.15
N TYR A 14 28.07 -55.59 -2.85
CA TYR A 14 27.85 -54.36 -2.09
C TYR A 14 27.10 -53.29 -2.90
N ILE A 15 27.33 -53.21 -4.21
CA ILE A 15 26.53 -52.33 -5.09
C ILE A 15 25.08 -52.82 -5.13
N GLU A 16 24.85 -54.12 -5.27
CA GLU A 16 23.49 -54.68 -5.26
C GLU A 16 22.79 -54.41 -3.92
N LYS A 17 23.44 -54.71 -2.78
CA LYS A 17 22.92 -54.32 -1.45
C LYS A 17 22.64 -52.83 -1.32
N PHE A 18 23.48 -51.97 -1.90
CA PHE A 18 23.30 -50.51 -1.85
C PHE A 18 22.06 -50.09 -2.63
N LEU A 19 21.88 -50.64 -3.84
CA LEU A 19 20.70 -50.38 -4.67
C LEU A 19 19.41 -50.91 -4.03
N ASP A 20 19.50 -51.99 -3.26
CA ASP A 20 18.40 -52.55 -2.48
C ASP A 20 18.17 -51.82 -1.13
N GLY A 21 19.06 -50.89 -0.75
CA GLY A 21 18.95 -50.13 0.50
C GLY A 21 19.28 -50.93 1.76
N GLU A 22 20.04 -52.02 1.64
CA GLU A 22 20.43 -52.91 2.73
C GLU A 22 21.85 -52.66 3.26
N THR A 23 22.53 -51.62 2.77
CA THR A 23 23.84 -51.21 3.26
C THR A 23 23.75 -50.44 4.57
N SER A 24 24.73 -50.66 5.44
CA SER A 24 24.98 -49.82 6.61
C SER A 24 25.92 -48.66 6.26
N ASN A 25 25.87 -47.57 7.03
CA ASN A 25 26.73 -46.38 6.80
C ASN A 25 28.23 -46.71 6.70
N ALA A 26 28.71 -47.72 7.45
CA ALA A 26 30.11 -48.15 7.40
C ALA A 26 30.45 -48.91 6.10
N GLU A 27 29.50 -49.67 5.54
CA GLU A 27 29.65 -50.34 4.24
C GLU A 27 29.60 -49.33 3.10
N GLU A 28 28.72 -48.32 3.20
CA GLU A 28 28.63 -47.22 2.22
C GLU A 28 29.91 -46.40 2.16
N GLN A 29 30.49 -46.05 3.32
CA GLN A 29 31.75 -45.32 3.35
C GLN A 29 32.89 -46.11 2.67
N ALA A 30 32.96 -47.42 2.93
CA ALA A 30 33.93 -48.29 2.26
C ALA A 30 33.67 -48.40 0.75
N LEU A 31 32.41 -48.26 0.31
CA LEU A 31 32.02 -48.26 -1.10
C LEU A 31 32.43 -46.95 -1.78
N TYR A 32 32.21 -45.81 -1.14
CA TYR A 32 32.70 -44.50 -1.61
C TYR A 32 34.22 -44.50 -1.74
N ASP A 33 34.94 -44.99 -0.73
CA ASP A 33 36.39 -45.06 -0.75
C ASP A 33 36.92 -46.02 -1.82
N PHE A 34 36.21 -47.11 -2.12
CA PHE A 34 36.56 -47.99 -3.25
C PHE A 34 36.47 -47.26 -4.59
N PHE A 35 35.41 -46.48 -4.82
CA PHE A 35 35.19 -45.73 -6.07
C PHE A 35 36.00 -44.44 -6.19
N LYS A 36 36.59 -43.93 -5.10
CA LYS A 36 37.57 -42.82 -5.11
C LYS A 36 38.92 -43.22 -5.68
N ASN A 37 39.29 -44.49 -5.58
CA ASN A 37 40.58 -44.97 -6.07
C ASN A 37 40.54 -45.18 -7.59
N GLU A 38 41.61 -44.83 -8.31
CA GLU A 38 41.66 -44.86 -9.80
C GLU A 38 41.61 -46.27 -10.43
N ASP A 39 41.59 -47.34 -9.64
CA ASP A 39 41.69 -48.74 -10.09
C ASP A 39 40.32 -49.47 -10.12
N VAL A 40 39.28 -48.79 -10.56
CA VAL A 40 37.93 -49.36 -10.71
C VAL A 40 37.83 -50.20 -12.01
N PRO A 41 37.38 -51.47 -11.95
CA PRO A 41 37.16 -52.29 -13.13
C PRO A 41 36.21 -51.64 -14.15
N GLN A 42 36.48 -51.82 -15.45
CA GLN A 42 35.73 -51.19 -16.55
C GLN A 42 34.21 -51.44 -16.46
N SER A 43 33.79 -52.63 -16.01
CA SER A 43 32.37 -52.98 -15.84
C SER A 43 31.66 -52.26 -14.69
N LEU A 44 32.39 -51.52 -13.86
CA LEU A 44 31.86 -50.77 -12.71
C LEU A 44 32.04 -49.26 -12.87
N GLN A 45 32.72 -48.80 -13.93
CA GLN A 45 32.93 -47.38 -14.21
C GLN A 45 31.61 -46.60 -14.35
N GLU A 46 30.54 -47.25 -14.80
CA GLU A 46 29.21 -46.66 -14.91
C GLU A 46 28.65 -46.18 -13.56
N TYR A 47 29.04 -46.82 -12.45
CA TYR A 47 28.62 -46.45 -11.10
C TYR A 47 29.51 -45.40 -10.43
N ALA A 48 30.72 -45.17 -10.95
CA ALA A 48 31.66 -44.20 -10.38
C ALA A 48 31.09 -42.78 -10.24
N PRO A 49 30.44 -42.17 -11.26
CA PRO A 49 29.86 -40.82 -11.11
C PRO A 49 28.72 -40.77 -10.10
N MET A 50 27.98 -41.88 -9.94
CA MET A 50 26.90 -41.98 -8.96
C MET A 50 27.47 -41.94 -7.54
N PHE A 51 28.47 -42.78 -7.23
CA PHE A 51 29.09 -42.82 -5.90
C PHE A 51 29.88 -41.54 -5.57
N ALA A 52 30.51 -40.91 -6.58
CA ALA A 52 31.14 -39.60 -6.41
C ALA A 52 30.15 -38.50 -6.00
N TRP A 53 28.89 -38.60 -6.43
CA TRP A 53 27.84 -37.65 -6.04
C TRP A 53 27.39 -37.84 -4.58
N TYR A 54 27.39 -39.08 -4.08
CA TYR A 54 26.98 -39.41 -2.71
C TYR A 54 28.03 -39.08 -1.65
N ASP A 55 29.32 -39.20 -2.00
CA ASP A 55 30.45 -39.01 -1.09
C ASP A 55 30.51 -37.62 -0.42
N GLY A 56 29.99 -36.57 -1.08
CA GLY A 56 30.10 -35.18 -0.60
C GLY A 56 28.80 -34.49 -0.21
N LYS A 57 27.65 -35.18 -0.24
CA LYS A 57 26.33 -34.52 -0.09
C LYS A 57 25.56 -34.79 1.19
N MET A 58 26.08 -35.63 2.08
CA MET A 58 25.46 -35.87 3.38
C MET A 58 26.04 -35.01 4.51
N GLU A 59 27.07 -34.21 4.24
CA GLU A 59 27.67 -33.29 5.22
C GLU A 59 27.10 -31.86 5.09
N GLU A 60 25.77 -31.76 5.02
CA GLU A 60 25.09 -30.48 5.14
C GLU A 60 25.05 -30.11 6.63
N ASP A 61 26.08 -29.39 7.10
CA ASP A 61 26.16 -28.91 8.48
C ASP A 61 24.83 -28.23 8.86
N PRO A 62 24.03 -28.81 9.79
CA PRO A 62 22.72 -28.28 10.15
C PRO A 62 22.80 -26.81 10.58
N ARG A 63 23.96 -26.36 11.08
CA ARG A 63 24.20 -24.98 11.48
C ARG A 63 24.24 -24.03 10.29
N ARG A 64 24.78 -24.45 9.13
CA ARG A 64 24.80 -23.64 7.90
C ARG A 64 23.41 -23.44 7.33
N LEU A 65 22.59 -24.49 7.30
CA LEU A 65 21.19 -24.40 6.86
C LEU A 65 20.33 -23.49 7.74
N ILE A 66 20.56 -23.53 9.05
CA ILE A 66 19.87 -22.68 10.03
C ILE A 66 20.32 -21.21 9.89
N GLU A 67 21.62 -20.96 9.69
CA GLU A 67 22.20 -19.63 9.53
C GLU A 67 21.71 -18.94 8.23
N GLU A 68 21.68 -19.67 7.11
CA GLU A 68 21.17 -19.15 5.83
C GLU A 68 19.67 -18.86 5.89
N ASN A 69 18.86 -19.77 6.42
CA ASN A 69 17.42 -19.52 6.62
C ASN A 69 17.16 -18.30 7.51
N ARG A 70 17.96 -18.11 8.55
CA ARG A 70 17.83 -16.95 9.45
C ARG A 70 18.24 -15.64 8.77
N ARG A 71 19.26 -15.64 7.91
CA ARG A 71 19.66 -14.44 7.13
C ARG A 71 18.63 -14.11 6.06
N GLN A 72 18.14 -15.10 5.33
CA GLN A 72 17.18 -14.92 4.24
C GLN A 72 15.83 -14.41 4.75
N SER A 73 15.34 -14.95 5.87
CA SER A 73 14.10 -14.46 6.51
C SER A 73 14.21 -13.03 7.05
N ARG A 74 15.40 -12.58 7.46
CA ARG A 74 15.64 -11.20 7.92
C ARG A 74 15.60 -10.21 6.75
N ILE A 75 16.19 -10.56 5.61
CA ILE A 75 16.21 -9.73 4.39
C ILE A 75 14.79 -9.56 3.82
N ILE A 76 14.00 -10.63 3.80
CA ILE A 76 12.61 -10.59 3.30
C ILE A 76 11.74 -9.69 4.19
N ARG A 77 11.86 -9.79 5.52
CA ARG A 77 11.12 -8.90 6.46
C ARG A 77 11.48 -7.43 6.28
N ILE A 78 12.77 -7.10 6.12
CA ILE A 78 13.22 -5.71 5.90
C ILE A 78 12.63 -5.14 4.60
N ARG A 79 12.58 -5.96 3.54
CA ARG A 79 12.03 -5.54 2.23
C ARG A 79 10.52 -5.32 2.31
N LEU A 80 9.78 -6.19 2.99
CA LEU A 80 8.33 -6.08 3.18
C LEU A 80 7.93 -4.89 4.05
N VAL A 81 8.62 -4.64 5.17
CA VAL A 81 8.34 -3.49 6.07
C VAL A 81 8.59 -2.15 5.35
N ARG A 82 9.57 -2.11 4.45
CA ARG A 82 9.84 -0.89 3.66
C ARG A 82 8.72 -0.57 2.66
N TRP A 83 8.04 -1.59 2.14
CA TRP A 83 6.92 -1.41 1.21
C TRP A 83 5.63 -1.04 1.96
N SER A 84 5.43 -1.50 3.20
CA SER A 84 4.26 -1.13 4.01
C SER A 84 4.27 0.34 4.47
N ILE A 85 5.44 0.91 4.75
CA ILE A 85 5.56 2.33 5.16
C ILE A 85 5.16 3.27 4.01
N ALA A 86 5.55 2.96 2.77
CA ALA A 86 5.21 3.77 1.61
C ALA A 86 3.71 3.76 1.30
N ALA A 87 3.04 2.61 1.44
CA ALA A 87 1.59 2.50 1.25
C ALA A 87 0.80 3.29 2.29
N ALA A 88 1.20 3.25 3.57
CA ALA A 88 0.51 3.98 4.63
C ALA A 88 0.59 5.51 4.43
N ALA A 89 1.74 6.03 3.97
CA ALA A 89 1.89 7.46 3.69
C ALA A 89 0.94 7.94 2.57
N MET A 90 0.75 7.15 1.52
CA MET A 90 -0.18 7.51 0.43
C MET A 90 -1.64 7.54 0.89
N VAL A 91 -2.05 6.56 1.70
CA VAL A 91 -3.40 6.53 2.28
C VAL A 91 -3.60 7.72 3.21
N ALA A 92 -2.62 8.05 4.04
CA ALA A 92 -2.70 9.21 4.93
C ALA A 92 -2.86 10.52 4.14
N VAL A 93 -2.06 10.71 3.07
CA VAL A 93 -2.16 11.90 2.20
C VAL A 93 -3.54 11.99 1.56
N MET A 94 -4.04 10.89 0.96
CA MET A 94 -5.39 10.86 0.36
C MET A 94 -6.49 11.18 1.37
N VAL A 95 -6.43 10.60 2.57
CA VAL A 95 -7.41 10.87 3.62
C VAL A 95 -7.34 12.33 4.07
N SER A 96 -6.14 12.89 4.26
CA SER A 96 -6.00 14.30 4.64
C SER A 96 -6.48 15.28 3.57
N VAL A 97 -6.22 15.00 2.29
CA VAL A 97 -6.73 15.82 1.18
C VAL A 97 -8.25 15.70 1.09
N GLY A 98 -8.79 14.48 1.24
CA GLY A 98 -10.22 14.24 1.29
C GLY A 98 -10.89 15.07 2.39
N ILE A 99 -10.41 14.94 3.64
CA ILE A 99 -10.95 15.67 4.80
C ILE A 99 -10.91 17.18 4.55
N ALA A 100 -9.79 17.73 4.08
CA ALA A 100 -9.65 19.17 3.83
C ALA A 100 -10.69 19.70 2.81
N LEU A 101 -10.88 18.97 1.70
CA LEU A 101 -11.87 19.33 0.68
C LEU A 101 -13.32 19.18 1.18
N PHE A 102 -13.60 18.23 2.08
CA PHE A 102 -14.93 18.08 2.67
C PHE A 102 -15.24 19.14 3.74
N THR A 103 -14.24 19.61 4.49
CA THR A 103 -14.42 20.60 5.55
C THR A 103 -14.57 22.04 5.05
N ASP A 104 -14.19 22.36 3.82
CA ASP A 104 -14.37 23.69 3.21
C ASP A 104 -15.85 24.04 2.92
N SER A 105 -16.78 23.13 3.21
CA SER A 105 -18.21 23.30 2.95
C SER A 105 -18.94 24.27 3.92
N THR A 106 -18.25 24.91 4.87
CA THR A 106 -18.87 25.80 5.88
C THR A 106 -18.33 27.22 5.81
N SER A 107 -18.45 27.89 4.67
CA SER A 107 -17.97 29.28 4.50
C SER A 107 -19.06 30.35 4.57
N SER A 108 -20.36 30.00 4.60
CA SER A 108 -21.45 30.99 4.69
C SER A 108 -21.81 31.40 6.12
N THR A 109 -21.42 30.62 7.14
CA THR A 109 -21.73 30.92 8.54
C THR A 109 -20.88 32.05 9.13
N SER A 110 -19.73 32.40 8.53
CA SER A 110 -18.77 33.34 9.14
C SER A 110 -19.14 34.83 9.04
N ILE A 111 -19.88 35.25 8.00
CA ILE A 111 -20.20 36.68 7.78
C ILE A 111 -21.24 37.18 8.80
N TYR A 112 -22.10 36.29 9.27
CA TYR A 112 -23.18 36.60 10.20
C TYR A 112 -22.90 36.05 11.61
N ASP A 113 -21.68 35.58 11.86
CA ASP A 113 -21.27 35.08 13.16
C ASP A 113 -21.38 36.19 14.22
N GLY A 114 -22.09 35.92 15.31
CA GLY A 114 -22.43 36.91 16.34
C GLY A 114 -23.61 37.85 16.02
N SER A 115 -24.25 37.73 14.85
CA SER A 115 -25.46 38.50 14.53
C SER A 115 -26.70 37.89 15.19
N TYR A 116 -27.67 38.74 15.55
CA TYR A 116 -28.93 38.33 16.17
C TYR A 116 -30.09 39.23 15.75
N VAL A 117 -31.32 38.73 15.87
CA VAL A 117 -32.56 39.49 15.69
C VAL A 117 -33.36 39.50 16.99
N LYS A 118 -33.98 40.64 17.31
CA LYS A 118 -34.87 40.79 18.46
C LYS A 118 -36.31 40.95 17.98
N VAL A 119 -37.15 39.95 18.24
CA VAL A 119 -38.60 40.01 17.98
C VAL A 119 -39.30 40.17 19.33
N GLY A 120 -39.72 41.40 19.63
CA GLY A 120 -40.25 41.76 20.94
C GLY A 120 -39.20 41.59 22.05
N ASN A 121 -39.45 40.64 22.98
CA ASN A 121 -38.56 40.33 24.10
C ASN A 121 -37.64 39.11 23.84
N THR A 122 -37.75 38.46 22.68
CA THR A 122 -36.99 37.24 22.36
C THR A 122 -35.83 37.56 21.42
N VAL A 123 -34.64 37.10 21.78
CA VAL A 123 -33.43 37.18 20.95
C VAL A 123 -33.26 35.85 20.22
N ASN A 124 -33.21 35.88 18.89
CA ASN A 124 -32.79 34.74 18.08
C ASN A 124 -31.39 35.02 17.51
N SER A 125 -30.46 34.08 17.71
CA SER A 125 -29.10 34.11 17.15
C SER A 125 -28.78 32.89 16.27
N ASN A 126 -29.77 32.02 16.01
CA ASN A 126 -29.58 30.87 15.13
C ASN A 126 -29.62 31.34 13.67
N ILE A 127 -28.45 31.41 13.05
CA ILE A 127 -28.32 31.94 11.69
C ILE A 127 -29.16 31.17 10.67
N ASN A 128 -29.32 29.86 10.83
CA ASN A 128 -30.10 29.04 9.89
C ASN A 128 -31.60 29.38 9.93
N GLU A 129 -32.09 29.89 11.06
CA GLU A 129 -33.48 30.31 11.22
C GLU A 129 -33.70 31.75 10.73
N ILE A 130 -32.70 32.61 10.87
CA ILE A 130 -32.80 34.05 10.59
C ILE A 130 -32.45 34.37 9.12
N MET A 131 -31.56 33.58 8.50
CA MET A 131 -31.13 33.78 7.11
C MET A 131 -32.27 33.98 6.09
N PRO A 132 -33.33 33.15 6.06
CA PRO A 132 -34.38 33.32 5.05
C PRO A 132 -35.09 34.68 5.14
N GLU A 133 -35.22 35.23 6.35
CA GLU A 133 -35.83 36.55 6.56
C GLU A 133 -34.88 37.69 6.13
N ILE A 134 -33.58 37.54 6.39
CA ILE A 134 -32.55 38.48 5.92
C ILE A 134 -32.55 38.52 4.39
N GLU A 135 -32.51 37.36 3.74
CA GLU A 135 -32.52 37.25 2.27
C GLU A 135 -33.79 37.86 1.66
N ALA A 136 -34.96 37.59 2.26
CA ALA A 136 -36.22 38.18 1.82
C ALA A 136 -36.22 39.71 1.97
N THR A 137 -35.65 40.23 3.06
CA THR A 137 -35.57 41.68 3.31
C THR A 137 -34.65 42.37 2.32
N ILE A 138 -33.49 41.78 2.04
CA ILE A 138 -32.54 42.29 1.05
C ILE A 138 -33.19 42.29 -0.34
N ALA A 139 -33.80 41.17 -0.74
CA ALA A 139 -34.47 41.07 -2.04
C ALA A 139 -35.61 42.10 -2.18
N HIS A 140 -36.33 42.37 -1.10
CA HIS A 140 -37.36 43.41 -1.10
C HIS A 140 -36.75 44.81 -1.23
N ALA A 141 -35.68 45.12 -0.49
CA ALA A 141 -34.99 46.41 -0.59
C ALA A 141 -34.48 46.68 -2.00
N ASP A 142 -33.88 45.68 -2.65
CA ASP A 142 -33.39 45.76 -4.04
C ASP A 142 -34.53 46.06 -5.04
N ASP A 143 -35.71 45.46 -4.84
CA ASP A 143 -36.88 45.71 -5.67
C ASP A 143 -37.42 47.14 -5.49
N VAL A 144 -37.47 47.61 -4.25
CA VAL A 144 -37.86 49.00 -3.93
C VAL A 144 -36.89 50.00 -4.56
N GLU A 145 -35.58 49.76 -4.42
CA GLU A 145 -34.55 50.64 -4.98
C GLU A 145 -34.62 50.69 -6.51
N ARG A 146 -34.83 49.54 -7.16
CA ARG A 146 -35.02 49.46 -8.62
C ARG A 146 -36.22 50.29 -9.09
N LYS A 147 -37.37 50.14 -8.42
CA LYS A 147 -38.58 50.92 -8.74
C LYS A 147 -38.38 52.42 -8.54
N ALA A 148 -37.66 52.80 -7.48
CA ALA A 148 -37.32 54.19 -7.22
C ALA A 148 -36.43 54.77 -8.34
N LEU A 149 -35.43 54.01 -8.79
CA LEU A 149 -34.54 54.41 -9.89
C LEU A 149 -35.28 54.52 -11.23
N GLU A 150 -36.19 53.60 -11.52
CA GLU A 150 -37.05 53.68 -12.71
C GLU A 150 -37.92 54.93 -12.68
N THR A 151 -38.55 55.20 -11.53
CA THR A 151 -39.38 56.41 -11.35
C THR A 151 -38.55 57.68 -11.56
N TYR A 152 -37.35 57.73 -10.98
CA TYR A 152 -36.44 58.86 -11.14
C TYR A 152 -36.04 59.08 -12.61
N ARG A 153 -35.70 58.00 -13.33
CA ARG A 153 -35.37 58.07 -14.76
C ARG A 153 -36.54 58.58 -15.60
N ASN A 154 -37.75 58.11 -15.32
CA ASN A 154 -38.95 58.54 -16.04
C ASN A 154 -39.24 60.03 -15.80
N LEU A 155 -39.08 60.52 -14.57
CA LEU A 155 -39.23 61.94 -14.25
C LEU A 155 -38.20 62.81 -14.99
N GLN A 156 -36.93 62.40 -15.02
CA GLN A 156 -35.89 63.11 -15.77
C GLN A 156 -36.17 63.17 -17.28
N GLN A 157 -36.69 62.08 -17.85
CA GLN A 157 -37.10 62.08 -19.26
C GLN A 157 -38.27 63.06 -19.49
N ALA A 158 -39.30 63.04 -18.64
CA ALA A 158 -40.44 63.94 -18.75
C ALA A 158 -40.04 65.42 -18.60
N GLU A 159 -39.15 65.76 -17.67
CA GLU A 159 -38.62 67.13 -17.50
C GLU A 159 -37.92 67.61 -18.78
N ASN A 160 -37.03 66.79 -19.35
CA ASN A 160 -36.32 67.12 -20.59
C ASN A 160 -37.28 67.34 -21.77
N GLU A 161 -38.34 66.52 -21.89
CA GLU A 161 -39.35 66.69 -22.94
C GLU A 161 -40.14 68.00 -22.79
N ILE A 162 -40.50 68.38 -21.55
CA ILE A 162 -41.19 69.64 -21.27
C ILE A 162 -40.29 70.83 -21.63
N GLU A 163 -39.01 70.81 -21.24
CA GLU A 163 -38.05 71.87 -21.58
C GLU A 163 -37.81 72.02 -23.09
N GLN A 164 -37.87 70.94 -23.86
CA GLN A 164 -37.74 71.00 -25.31
C GLN A 164 -38.99 71.63 -25.95
N LYS A 165 -40.19 71.26 -25.48
CA LYS A 165 -41.45 71.83 -25.98
C LYS A 165 -41.64 73.30 -25.60
N GLY A 166 -41.16 73.74 -24.43
CA GLY A 166 -41.24 75.15 -24.02
C GLY A 166 -40.26 76.09 -24.75
N ARG A 167 -39.31 75.54 -25.51
CA ARG A 167 -38.33 76.29 -26.32
C ARG A 167 -38.73 76.44 -27.81
N GLN A 168 -39.83 75.82 -28.24
CA GLN A 168 -40.43 75.99 -29.58
C GLN A 168 -41.57 77.01 -29.53
#